data_AF-A0A349AY99-F1
#
_entry.id   AF-A0A349AY99-F1
#
_cell.length_a   1.000
_cell.length_b   1.000
_cell.length_c   1.000
_cell.angle_alpha   90.00
_cell.angle_beta   90.00
_cell.angle_gamma   90.00
#
_symmetry.space_group_name_H-M   'P 1'
#
loop_
_entity.id
_entity.type
_entity.pdbx_description
1 polymer ?
#
loop_
_entity_poly.entity_id
_entity_poly.type
_entity_poly.pdbx_seq_one_letter_code
_entity_poly.pdbx_strand_id
1 'polypeptide(L)'
;MDESAQRAASLAASGVRTGSTVLMSCSPSVDLILTYIALMRLGVTIVPANTGYTDRELEYIVDDAKPVAAVVDEPAKLRWLERHGVEMVIGPSLDLPQAPVMADLPTVDATSAAFIAYTSGTTGAPKGAVLTHANLLAGSQSLKQVWEWTASDRL
;
A
#
# COMPACT_ATOMS: atom_id res chain seq x y z
N MET A 1 -13.55 -9.69 -15.40
CA MET A 1 -13.81 -8.95 -14.15
C MET A 1 -12.50 -8.30 -13.75
N ASP A 2 -12.50 -7.03 -13.33
CA ASP A 2 -11.30 -6.31 -12.95
C ASP A 2 -10.68 -6.97 -11.70
N GLU A 3 -9.55 -7.66 -11.88
CA GLU A 3 -8.90 -8.46 -10.83
C GLU A 3 -8.56 -7.60 -9.60
N SER A 4 -8.15 -6.36 -9.84
CA SER A 4 -7.83 -5.43 -8.77
C SER A 4 -9.07 -4.89 -8.04
N ALA A 5 -10.26 -4.90 -8.67
CA ALA A 5 -11.53 -4.66 -7.97
C ALA A 5 -11.94 -5.87 -7.10
N GLN A 6 -11.71 -7.09 -7.58
CA GLN A 6 -11.93 -8.32 -6.81
C GLN A 6 -11.03 -8.38 -5.56
N ARG A 7 -9.75 -8.02 -5.70
CA ARG A 7 -8.80 -7.92 -4.58
C ARG A 7 -9.22 -6.86 -3.56
N ALA A 8 -9.72 -5.71 -4.01
CA ALA A 8 -10.23 -4.66 -3.12
C ALA A 8 -11.40 -5.17 -2.28
N ALA A 9 -12.35 -5.90 -2.89
CA ALA A 9 -13.46 -6.50 -2.18
C ALA A 9 -13.01 -7.54 -1.14
N SER A 10 -12.06 -8.41 -1.48
CA SER A 10 -11.49 -9.38 -0.54
C SER A 10 -10.80 -8.70 0.65
N LEU A 11 -9.98 -7.67 0.40
CA LEU A 11 -9.33 -6.88 1.46
C LEU A 11 -10.37 -6.22 2.38
N ALA A 12 -11.43 -5.65 1.81
CA ALA A 12 -12.51 -5.03 2.58
C ALA A 12 -13.27 -6.04 3.45
N ALA A 13 -13.56 -7.22 2.89
CA ALA A 13 -14.19 -8.31 3.64
C ALA A 13 -13.30 -8.86 4.76
N SER A 14 -11.97 -8.76 4.61
CA SER A 14 -10.98 -9.11 5.62
C SER A 14 -10.66 -8.00 6.62
N GLY A 15 -11.37 -6.86 6.58
CA GLY A 15 -11.29 -5.83 7.60
C GLY A 15 -10.49 -4.57 7.22
N VAL A 16 -9.90 -4.51 6.03
CA VAL A 16 -9.26 -3.28 5.53
C VAL A 16 -10.32 -2.25 5.17
N ARG A 17 -10.22 -1.03 5.72
CA ARG A 17 -11.23 0.02 5.53
C ARG A 17 -10.59 1.26 4.90
N THR A 18 -11.42 2.14 4.36
CA THR A 18 -10.97 3.48 3.96
C THR A 18 -10.32 4.19 5.14
N GLY A 19 -9.16 4.81 4.90
CA GLY A 19 -8.32 5.42 5.93
C GLY A 19 -7.47 4.44 6.76
N SER A 20 -7.56 3.12 6.53
CA SER A 20 -6.59 2.18 7.09
C SER A 20 -5.20 2.44 6.55
N THR A 21 -4.17 2.11 7.33
CA THR A 21 -2.78 2.09 6.86
C THR A 21 -2.38 0.67 6.49
N VAL A 22 -1.70 0.48 5.36
CA VAL A 22 -1.22 -0.83 4.89
C VAL A 22 0.25 -0.74 4.48
N LEU A 23 1.09 -1.58 5.09
CA LEU A 23 2.50 -1.73 4.72
C LEU A 23 2.62 -2.57 3.44
N MET A 24 3.49 -2.16 2.51
CA MET A 24 3.82 -2.94 1.32
C MET A 24 5.33 -3.07 1.20
N SER A 25 5.84 -4.30 1.27
CA SER A 25 7.26 -4.63 1.11
C SER A 25 7.41 -5.90 0.30
N CYS A 26 7.32 -5.75 -1.02
CA CYS A 26 7.38 -6.84 -1.99
C CYS A 26 8.30 -6.49 -3.15
N SER A 27 8.85 -7.52 -3.77
CA SER A 27 9.56 -7.42 -5.03
C SER A 27 8.58 -7.09 -6.17
N PRO A 28 9.02 -6.37 -7.23
CA PRO A 28 8.16 -6.05 -8.36
C PRO A 28 7.51 -7.30 -8.98
N SER A 29 6.19 -7.28 -9.09
CA SER A 29 5.38 -8.35 -9.68
C SER A 29 4.05 -7.80 -10.19
N VAL A 30 3.37 -8.55 -11.06
CA VAL A 30 2.01 -8.19 -11.50
C VAL A 30 1.05 -8.20 -10.31
N ASP A 31 1.18 -9.18 -9.42
CA ASP A 31 0.41 -9.26 -8.18
C ASP A 31 0.58 -8.02 -7.31
N LEU A 32 1.81 -7.52 -7.18
CA LEU A 32 2.09 -6.30 -6.43
C LEU A 32 1.33 -5.10 -7.03
N ILE A 33 1.36 -4.95 -8.36
CA ILE A 33 0.66 -3.86 -9.06
C ILE A 33 -0.86 -3.98 -8.85
N LEU A 34 -1.43 -5.17 -9.01
CA LEU A 34 -2.87 -5.38 -8.83
C LEU A 34 -3.31 -5.12 -7.38
N THR A 35 -2.52 -5.55 -6.41
CA THR A 35 -2.76 -5.29 -4.98
C THR A 35 -2.59 -3.82 -4.63
N TYR A 36 -1.59 -3.14 -5.21
CA TYR A 36 -1.43 -1.70 -5.07
C TYR A 36 -2.67 -0.93 -5.56
N ILE A 37 -3.18 -1.25 -6.76
CA ILE A 37 -4.40 -0.61 -7.30
C ILE A 37 -5.63 -0.99 -6.46
N ALA A 38 -5.72 -2.22 -5.94
CA ALA A 38 -6.79 -2.63 -5.03
C ALA A 38 -6.82 -1.80 -3.74
N LEU A 39 -5.65 -1.55 -3.14
CA LEU A 39 -5.51 -0.71 -1.96
C LEU A 39 -5.88 0.75 -2.24
N MET A 40 -5.43 1.30 -3.37
CA MET A 40 -5.86 2.63 -3.81
C MET A 40 -7.38 2.75 -3.98
N ARG A 41 -8.04 1.72 -4.54
CA ARG A 41 -9.51 1.70 -4.65
C ARG A 41 -10.21 1.77 -3.30
N LEU A 42 -9.61 1.23 -2.25
CA LEU A 42 -10.16 1.27 -0.89
C LEU A 42 -9.93 2.61 -0.18
N GLY A 43 -9.09 3.50 -0.75
CA GLY A 43 -8.76 4.77 -0.11
C GLY A 43 -7.93 4.59 1.16
N VAL A 44 -7.02 3.61 1.16
CA VAL A 44 -6.09 3.36 2.27
C VAL A 44 -4.84 4.22 2.13
N THR A 45 -4.12 4.39 3.24
CA THR A 45 -2.77 4.94 3.24
C THR A 45 -1.75 3.81 3.07
N ILE A 46 -0.93 3.87 2.03
CA ILE A 46 0.07 2.86 1.70
C ILE A 46 1.44 3.27 2.26
N VAL A 47 2.09 2.36 2.98
CA VAL A 47 3.45 2.55 3.50
C VAL A 47 4.38 1.65 2.68
N PRO A 48 5.02 2.16 1.62
CA PRO A 48 6.02 1.39 0.91
C PRO A 48 7.27 1.23 1.79
N ALA A 49 7.77 0.00 1.90
CA ALA A 49 9.03 -0.32 2.57
C ALA A 49 9.92 -1.14 1.63
N ASN A 50 11.24 -0.98 1.78
CA ASN A 50 12.21 -1.71 0.98
C ASN A 50 12.29 -3.16 1.47
N THR A 51 12.31 -4.13 0.55
CA THR A 51 12.45 -5.56 0.89
C THR A 51 13.79 -5.88 1.54
N GLY A 52 14.80 -5.02 1.40
CA GLY A 52 16.09 -5.11 2.08
C GLY A 52 16.13 -4.52 3.49
N TYR A 53 15.02 -3.97 4.00
CA TYR A 53 14.96 -3.48 5.38
C TYR A 53 15.08 -4.63 6.39
N THR A 54 15.83 -4.36 7.44
CA THR A 54 15.99 -5.24 8.59
C THR A 54 14.72 -5.28 9.44
N ASP A 55 14.58 -6.30 10.28
CA ASP A 55 13.46 -6.38 11.22
C ASP A 55 13.34 -5.13 12.10
N ARG A 56 14.47 -4.55 12.53
CA ARG A 56 14.49 -3.32 13.34
C ARG A 56 13.91 -2.12 12.59
N GLU A 57 14.19 -2.00 11.29
CA GLU A 57 13.67 -0.90 10.47
C GLU A 57 12.16 -1.07 10.23
N LEU A 58 11.71 -2.31 9.97
CA LEU A 58 10.29 -2.62 9.83
C LEU A 58 9.53 -2.42 11.14
N GLU A 59 10.12 -2.81 12.27
CA GLU A 59 9.55 -2.60 13.61
C GLU A 59 9.29 -1.11 13.85
N TYR A 60 10.29 -0.27 13.60
CA TYR A 60 10.14 1.18 13.71
C TYR A 60 9.00 1.72 12.83
N ILE A 61 8.95 1.30 11.56
CA ILE A 61 7.92 1.76 10.61
C ILE A 61 6.53 1.32 11.07
N VAL A 62 6.38 0.08 11.54
CA VAL A 62 5.08 -0.47 11.94
C VAL A 62 4.61 0.15 13.25
N ASP A 63 5.50 0.39 14.22
CA ASP A 63 5.16 1.07 15.47
C ASP A 63 4.71 2.53 15.26
N ASP A 64 5.32 3.23 14.29
CA ASP A 64 5.00 4.62 13.96
C ASP A 64 3.74 4.73 13.08
N ALA A 65 3.68 3.97 11.98
CA ALA A 65 2.59 4.05 11.00
C ALA A 65 1.33 3.26 11.39
N LYS A 66 1.46 2.27 12.29
CA LYS A 66 0.38 1.39 12.78
C LYS A 66 -0.48 0.78 11.66
N PRO A 67 0.12 0.08 10.69
CA PRO A 67 -0.63 -0.56 9.63
C PRO A 67 -1.52 -1.69 10.17
N VAL A 68 -2.75 -1.78 9.67
CA VAL A 68 -3.66 -2.90 10.00
C VAL A 68 -3.30 -4.17 9.22
N ALA A 69 -2.62 -4.00 8.08
CA ALA A 69 -2.19 -5.11 7.24
C ALA A 69 -0.79 -4.85 6.65
N ALA A 70 -0.07 -5.93 6.37
CA ALA A 70 1.21 -5.92 5.67
C ALA A 70 1.17 -6.89 4.48
N VAL A 71 1.48 -6.38 3.30
CA VAL A 71 1.65 -7.15 2.06
C VAL A 71 3.15 -7.34 1.83
N VAL A 72 3.63 -8.57 1.93
CA VAL A 72 5.07 -8.90 1.93
C VAL A 72 5.37 -10.18 1.15
N ASP A 73 6.58 -10.32 0.59
CA ASP A 73 6.95 -11.49 -0.24
C ASP A 73 6.91 -12.82 0.52
N GLU A 74 7.35 -12.82 1.79
CA GLU A 74 7.42 -14.02 2.63
C GLU A 74 6.66 -13.83 3.95
N PRO A 75 5.30 -13.91 3.95
CA PRO A 75 4.48 -13.58 5.11
C PRO A 75 4.84 -14.37 6.37
N ALA A 76 5.20 -15.65 6.20
CA ALA A 76 5.61 -16.52 7.30
C ALA A 76 6.83 -15.99 8.07
N LYS A 77 7.78 -15.33 7.39
CA LYS A 77 8.98 -14.76 8.03
C LYS A 77 8.68 -13.47 8.79
N LEU A 78 7.61 -12.76 8.42
CA LEU A 78 7.23 -11.47 9.00
C LEU A 78 5.97 -11.54 9.87
N ARG A 79 5.53 -12.75 10.28
CA ARG A 79 4.44 -12.91 11.27
C ARG A 79 4.71 -12.22 12.60
N TRP A 80 5.99 -11.96 12.92
CA TRP A 80 6.34 -11.22 14.14
C TRP A 80 5.76 -9.80 14.18
N LEU A 81 5.40 -9.21 13.03
CA LEU A 81 4.69 -7.93 12.92
C LEU A 81 3.33 -7.92 13.62
N GLU A 82 2.70 -9.09 13.80
CA GLU A 82 1.43 -9.22 14.53
C GLU A 82 1.56 -8.76 15.99
N ARG A 83 2.76 -8.90 16.57
CA ARG A 83 3.06 -8.41 17.92
C ARG A 83 3.04 -6.87 18.02
N HIS A 84 3.13 -6.19 16.89
CA HIS A 84 3.06 -4.73 16.74
C HIS A 84 1.68 -4.26 16.23
N GLY A 85 0.67 -5.13 16.28
CA GLY A 85 -0.71 -4.77 15.94
C GLY A 85 -1.09 -4.89 14.47
N VAL A 86 -0.22 -5.48 13.63
CA VAL A 86 -0.58 -5.81 12.25
C VAL A 86 -1.49 -7.04 12.25
N GLU A 87 -2.77 -6.86 11.97
CA GLU A 87 -3.77 -7.93 12.06
C GLU A 87 -3.65 -8.95 10.93
N MET A 88 -3.09 -8.53 9.79
CA MET A 88 -3.01 -9.36 8.59
C MET A 88 -1.65 -9.23 7.90
N VAL A 89 -0.84 -10.30 7.92
CA VAL A 89 0.42 -10.39 7.15
C VAL A 89 0.22 -11.41 6.02
N ILE A 90 0.25 -10.93 4.77
CA ILE A 90 -0.15 -11.69 3.58
C ILE A 90 0.75 -11.41 2.37
N GLY A 91 0.70 -12.30 1.37
CA GLY A 91 1.45 -12.19 0.13
C GLY A 91 0.84 -11.18 -0.85
N PRO A 92 1.56 -10.80 -1.92
CA PRO A 92 1.03 -9.89 -2.95
C PRO A 92 -0.12 -10.51 -3.76
N SER A 93 -0.27 -11.83 -3.81
CA SER A 93 -1.45 -12.54 -4.35
C SER A 93 -2.67 -12.46 -3.42
N LEU A 94 -2.50 -11.94 -2.21
CA LEU A 94 -3.44 -11.86 -1.08
C LEU A 94 -3.86 -13.20 -0.48
N ASP A 95 -4.09 -14.23 -1.30
CA ASP A 95 -4.59 -15.54 -0.88
C ASP A 95 -5.80 -15.46 0.07
N LEU A 96 -6.64 -14.42 -0.11
CA LEU A 96 -7.83 -14.16 0.68
C LEU A 96 -9.08 -14.80 0.05
N PRO A 97 -10.10 -15.14 0.86
CA PRO A 97 -11.39 -15.54 0.33
C PRO A 97 -11.96 -14.47 -0.63
N GLN A 98 -12.55 -14.91 -1.73
CA GLN A 98 -13.21 -14.00 -2.65
C GLN A 98 -14.48 -13.43 -2.02
N ALA A 99 -14.68 -12.12 -2.20
CA ALA A 99 -15.88 -11.40 -1.80
C ALA A 99 -16.55 -10.76 -3.03
N PRO A 100 -17.87 -10.54 -3.03
CA PRO A 100 -18.53 -9.83 -4.12
C PRO A 100 -17.89 -8.47 -4.38
N VAL A 101 -17.61 -8.16 -5.64
CA VAL A 101 -17.05 -6.85 -6.04
C VAL A 101 -17.94 -5.72 -5.52
N MET A 102 -17.33 -4.70 -4.93
CA MET A 102 -18.03 -3.52 -4.43
C MET A 102 -18.73 -2.79 -5.60
N ALA A 103 -20.00 -2.42 -5.39
CA ALA A 103 -20.77 -1.70 -6.40
C ALA A 103 -20.22 -0.27 -6.59
N ASP A 104 -19.85 0.38 -5.49
CA ASP A 104 -19.31 1.74 -5.47
C ASP A 104 -17.97 1.79 -4.75
N LEU A 105 -17.08 2.68 -5.21
CA LEU A 105 -15.85 3.00 -4.50
C LEU A 105 -16.13 3.91 -3.30
N PRO A 106 -15.35 3.79 -2.21
CA PRO A 106 -15.45 4.73 -1.11
C PRO A 106 -15.13 6.16 -1.56
N THR A 107 -15.81 7.13 -0.97
CA THR A 107 -15.49 8.54 -1.15
C THR A 107 -14.29 8.90 -0.28
N VAL A 108 -13.24 9.47 -0.88
CA VAL A 108 -12.01 9.88 -0.19
C VAL A 108 -11.75 11.36 -0.47
N ASP A 109 -11.40 12.13 0.55
CA ASP A 109 -10.97 13.51 0.38
C ASP A 109 -9.59 13.53 -0.30
N ALA A 110 -9.41 14.41 -1.28
CA ALA A 110 -8.13 14.52 -1.99
C ALA A 110 -6.95 14.89 -1.05
N THR A 111 -7.24 15.50 0.09
CA THR A 111 -6.27 15.85 1.13
C THR A 111 -6.00 14.71 2.13
N SER A 112 -6.74 13.60 2.07
CA SER A 112 -6.45 12.40 2.87
C SER A 112 -5.11 11.79 2.47
N ALA A 113 -4.42 11.21 3.46
CA ALA A 113 -3.15 10.53 3.26
C ALA A 113 -3.32 9.32 2.33
N ALA A 114 -2.57 9.31 1.24
CA ALA A 114 -2.49 8.18 0.32
C ALA A 114 -1.23 7.35 0.59
N PHE A 115 -0.12 8.00 0.96
CA PHE A 115 1.17 7.37 1.17
C PHE A 115 1.89 7.91 2.40
N ILE A 116 2.69 7.07 3.07
CA ILE A 116 3.71 7.51 4.03
C ILE A 116 5.05 6.93 3.57
N ALA A 117 5.92 7.79 3.04
CA ALA A 117 7.25 7.40 2.58
C ALA A 117 8.29 7.65 3.68
N TYR A 118 8.88 6.59 4.22
CA TYR A 118 9.95 6.71 5.20
C TYR A 118 11.29 6.99 4.54
N THR A 119 12.05 7.90 5.14
CA THR A 119 13.41 8.24 4.70
C THR A 119 14.39 8.04 5.85
N SER A 120 15.62 7.65 5.55
CA SER A 120 16.72 7.58 6.53
C SER A 120 17.05 9.01 6.98
N GLY A 121 16.39 9.46 8.06
CA GLY A 121 16.63 10.79 8.62
C GLY A 121 18.08 10.93 9.06
N THR A 122 18.74 12.02 8.67
CA THR A 122 20.13 12.33 9.08
C THR A 122 20.29 12.57 10.59
N THR A 123 19.17 12.73 11.31
CA THR A 123 19.11 13.06 12.75
C THR A 123 18.81 11.84 13.65
N GLY A 124 18.89 10.61 13.12
CA GLY A 124 18.69 9.38 13.89
C GLY A 124 17.54 8.52 13.39
N ALA A 125 16.31 8.83 13.80
CA ALA A 125 15.14 8.00 13.49
C ALA A 125 14.52 8.31 12.10
N PRO A 126 14.06 7.31 11.34
CA PRO A 126 13.38 7.53 10.07
C PRO A 126 12.15 8.44 10.20
N LYS A 127 11.92 9.32 9.22
CA LYS A 127 10.75 10.22 9.23
C LYS A 127 9.80 9.82 8.11
N GLY A 128 8.53 9.62 8.45
CA GLY A 128 7.45 9.36 7.49
C GLY A 128 6.98 10.66 6.83
N ALA A 129 7.24 10.81 5.53
CA ALA A 129 6.69 11.88 4.73
C ALA A 129 5.27 11.50 4.26
N VAL A 130 4.27 12.20 4.76
CA VAL A 130 2.87 11.99 4.38
C VAL A 130 2.59 12.65 3.04
N LEU A 131 2.08 11.86 2.09
CA LEU A 131 1.67 12.31 0.77
C LEU A 131 0.17 12.05 0.61
N THR A 132 -0.55 13.08 0.19
CA THR A 132 -2.01 13.02 -0.02
C THR A 132 -2.37 12.47 -1.40
N HIS A 133 -3.63 12.08 -1.60
CA HIS A 133 -4.14 11.72 -2.93
C HIS A 133 -3.93 12.85 -3.95
N ALA A 134 -4.11 14.10 -3.54
CA ALA A 134 -3.86 15.29 -4.36
C ALA A 134 -2.38 15.42 -4.74
N ASN A 135 -1.44 15.10 -3.83
CA ASN A 135 -0.01 15.12 -4.16
C ASN A 135 0.33 14.08 -5.25
N LEU A 136 -0.18 12.86 -5.13
CA LEU A 136 0.06 11.80 -6.11
C LEU A 136 -0.57 12.13 -7.47
N LEU A 137 -1.79 12.68 -7.47
CA LEU A 137 -2.46 13.11 -8.69
C LEU A 137 -1.66 14.22 -9.39
N ALA A 138 -1.26 15.26 -8.65
CA ALA A 138 -0.47 16.36 -9.20
C ALA A 138 0.87 15.88 -9.79
N GLY A 139 1.56 14.96 -9.09
CA GLY A 139 2.79 14.35 -9.58
C GLY A 139 2.58 13.56 -10.88
N SER A 140 1.58 12.67 -10.91
CA SER A 140 1.28 11.86 -12.10
C SER A 140 0.88 12.70 -13.31
N GLN A 141 0.10 13.77 -13.10
CA GLN A 141 -0.28 14.72 -14.17
C GLN A 141 0.94 15.47 -14.72
N SER A 142 1.83 15.91 -13.83
CA SER A 142 3.07 16.60 -14.24
C SER A 142 3.97 15.69 -15.08
N LEU A 143 4.16 14.44 -14.67
CA LEU A 143 4.95 13.46 -15.43
C LEU A 143 4.33 13.18 -16.80
N LYS A 144 3.01 12.97 -16.86
CA LYS A 144 2.29 12.75 -18.12
C LYS A 144 2.44 13.94 -19.07
N GLN A 145 2.38 15.16 -18.55
CA GLN A 145 2.52 16.37 -19.36
C GLN A 145 3.93 16.57 -19.89
N VAL A 146 4.96 16.28 -19.09
CA VAL A 146 6.36 16.51 -19.47
C VAL A 146 6.88 15.42 -20.40
N TRP A 147 6.49 14.16 -20.16
CA TRP A 147 7.00 13.01 -20.92
C TRP A 147 6.09 12.58 -22.07
N GLU A 148 4.88 13.14 -22.17
CA GLU A 148 3.91 12.90 -23.24
C GLU A 148 3.66 11.40 -23.51
N TRP A 149 3.71 10.58 -22.47
CA TRP A 149 3.56 9.13 -22.60
C TRP A 149 2.25 8.73 -23.29
N THR A 150 2.39 7.78 -24.19
CA THR A 150 1.37 7.15 -25.01
C THR A 150 1.22 5.68 -24.60
N ALA A 151 0.16 5.03 -25.08
CA ALA A 151 -0.06 3.59 -24.84
C ALA A 151 1.01 2.69 -25.49
N SER A 152 1.77 3.22 -26.45
CA SER A 152 2.88 2.49 -27.10
C SER A 152 4.17 2.51 -26.29
N ASP A 153 4.31 3.40 -25.30
CA ASP A 153 5.55 3.54 -24.53
C ASP A 153 5.76 2.38 -23.55
N ARG A 154 7.03 2.14 -23.20
CA ARG A 154 7.48 1.13 -22.23
C ARG A 154 8.47 1.77 -21.26
N LEU A 155 8.28 1.51 -19.98
CA LEU A 155 9.09 2.03 -18.87
C LEU A 155 9.96 0.92 -18.27
#